data_AF-A0AAW3M7G6-F1
#
_entry.id   AF-A0AAW3M7G6-F1
#
_cell.length_a   1.000
_cell.length_b   1.000
_cell.length_c   1.000
_cell.angle_alpha   90.00
_cell.angle_beta   90.00
_cell.angle_gamma   90.00
#
_symmetry.space_group_name_H-M   'P 1'
#
loop_
_entity.id
_entity.type
_entity.pdbx_description
1 polymer ?
#
loop_
_entity_poly.entity_id
_entity_poly.type
_entity_poly.pdbx_seq_one_letter_code
_entity_poly.pdbx_strand_id
1 'polypeptide(L)'
;MNQIEAILDVLSQKINHGSTFIQRRYDTGVAQFNLNDPVTEQAIQSFEKQFKLTLPSEYKTFLRLHDGAELFMIQGLGIELYPLEKVIEMTIQAKEDDLIHEDYDHFLMIGEMNEGYVLIQTEDAKTDETPYMHWMFHELSTEETDPIGQNFGTFLEYAIIAQGDMFWEFKDFSIATNTYYVEDYNSEEEVSKPRPIRFVDSVRVEIEYPIAKRDAYFSVKIFEGKQEKERLSSSYDSDSRFDKVMQSVREYLMAERFQYSSIMVFQTEHRFWQNEDETGDPLIRNHNPQRQGLSFNGYRAFVEEPPRPLPGWE
;
A
#
# COMPACT_ATOMS: atom_id res chain seq x y z
N MET A 1 23.41 9.67 -8.37
CA MET A 1 22.40 9.90 -7.33
C MET A 1 22.70 8.91 -6.23
N ASN A 2 22.89 9.38 -4.99
CA ASN A 2 23.15 8.47 -3.87
C ASN A 2 21.88 7.63 -3.60
N GLN A 3 22.02 6.35 -3.24
CA GLN A 3 20.87 5.47 -3.00
C GLN A 3 19.95 6.04 -1.90
N ILE A 4 20.53 6.57 -0.82
CA ILE A 4 19.78 7.17 0.29
C ILE A 4 18.96 8.37 -0.19
N GLU A 5 19.56 9.29 -0.95
CA GLU A 5 18.86 10.45 -1.54
C GLU A 5 17.68 9.99 -2.40
N ALA A 6 17.91 9.00 -3.27
CA ALA A 6 16.89 8.48 -4.17
C ALA A 6 15.67 7.92 -3.44
N ILE A 7 15.92 7.14 -2.39
CA ILE A 7 14.85 6.50 -1.60
C ILE A 7 14.05 7.54 -0.81
N LEU A 8 14.74 8.50 -0.19
CA LEU A 8 14.10 9.56 0.60
C LEU A 8 13.32 10.55 -0.29
N ASP A 9 13.78 10.81 -1.51
CA ASP A 9 13.03 11.60 -2.49
C ASP A 9 11.70 10.94 -2.86
N VAL A 10 11.71 9.63 -3.09
CA VAL A 10 10.49 8.86 -3.38
C VAL A 10 9.56 8.81 -2.17
N LEU A 11 10.09 8.63 -0.96
CA LEU A 11 9.32 8.70 0.27
C LEU A 11 8.66 10.08 0.45
N SER A 12 9.42 11.16 0.22
CA SER A 12 8.93 12.53 0.29
C SER A 12 7.79 12.77 -0.72
N GLN A 13 7.89 12.24 -1.94
CA GLN A 13 6.81 12.29 -2.92
C GLN A 13 5.54 11.59 -2.43
N LYS A 14 5.67 10.39 -1.83
CA LYS A 14 4.55 9.65 -1.23
C LYS A 14 3.85 10.46 -0.14
N ILE A 15 4.63 11.07 0.76
CA ILE A 15 4.13 11.90 1.87
C ILE A 15 3.40 13.13 1.31
N ASN A 16 4.03 13.86 0.38
CA ASN A 16 3.47 15.07 -0.23
C ASN A 16 2.21 14.80 -1.07
N HIS A 17 2.08 13.61 -1.65
CA HIS A 17 0.87 13.17 -2.35
C HIS A 17 -0.28 12.78 -1.37
N GLY A 18 -0.06 12.85 -0.06
CA GLY A 18 -1.05 12.46 0.96
C GLY A 18 -1.29 10.94 1.02
N SER A 19 -0.38 10.14 0.45
CA SER A 19 -0.49 8.68 0.39
C SER A 19 0.05 8.03 1.66
N THR A 20 -0.46 8.46 2.82
CA THR A 20 0.01 8.09 4.16
C THR A 20 -0.79 6.96 4.81
N PHE A 21 -1.89 6.52 4.21
CA PHE A 21 -2.56 5.28 4.63
C PHE A 21 -1.69 4.08 4.26
N ILE A 22 -1.41 3.21 5.23
CA ILE A 22 -0.57 2.03 5.10
C ILE A 22 -1.25 0.79 5.68
N GLN A 23 -0.74 -0.37 5.29
CA GLN A 23 -1.13 -1.68 5.80
C GLN A 23 0.14 -2.48 6.08
N ARG A 24 0.28 -2.97 7.32
CA ARG A 24 1.29 -3.95 7.72
C ARG A 24 0.64 -5.30 7.96
N ARG A 25 1.41 -6.27 8.43
CA ARG A 25 0.94 -7.63 8.72
C ARG A 25 -0.23 -7.67 9.70
N TYR A 26 -0.22 -6.83 10.75
CA TYR A 26 -1.19 -6.89 11.85
C TYR A 26 -1.99 -5.61 12.09
N ASP A 27 -1.72 -4.53 11.36
CA ASP A 27 -2.43 -3.26 11.51
C ASP A 27 -2.58 -2.49 10.18
N THR A 28 -3.49 -1.52 10.20
CA THR A 28 -3.68 -0.56 9.11
C THR A 28 -3.99 0.80 9.70
N GLY A 29 -3.58 1.87 9.04
CA GLY A 29 -3.85 3.21 9.54
C GLY A 29 -3.23 4.32 8.71
N VAL A 30 -3.56 5.55 9.09
CA VAL A 30 -2.88 6.74 8.56
C VAL A 30 -1.59 6.92 9.34
N ALA A 31 -0.46 6.73 8.67
CA ALA A 31 0.84 6.85 9.29
C ALA A 31 1.34 8.29 9.35
N GLN A 32 2.09 8.59 10.41
CA GLN A 32 2.79 9.85 10.61
C GLN A 32 4.26 9.71 10.22
N PHE A 33 4.84 10.83 9.77
CA PHE A 33 6.22 10.91 9.35
C PHE A 33 6.80 12.21 9.92
N ASN A 34 7.99 12.12 10.49
CA ASN A 34 8.79 13.25 10.88
C ASN A 34 10.22 13.03 10.39
N LEU A 35 10.76 13.97 9.62
CA LEU A 35 12.12 13.93 9.11
C LEU A 35 12.84 15.14 9.70
N ASN A 36 13.81 14.90 10.59
CA ASN A 36 14.48 15.98 11.29
C ASN A 36 15.40 16.77 10.36
N ASP A 37 15.81 17.96 10.80
CA ASP A 37 16.79 18.76 10.07
C ASP A 37 18.14 18.03 9.98
N PRO A 38 18.92 18.25 8.91
CA PRO A 38 20.25 17.68 8.74
C PRO A 38 21.20 17.88 9.93
N VAL A 39 22.01 16.86 10.22
CA VAL A 39 23.13 17.01 11.15
C VAL A 39 24.28 17.76 10.49
N THR A 40 25.03 18.54 11.27
CA THR A 40 26.23 19.21 10.77
C THR A 40 27.40 18.23 10.63
N GLU A 41 28.26 18.44 9.63
CA GLU A 41 29.47 17.62 9.43
C GLU A 41 30.40 17.65 10.66
N GLN A 42 30.45 18.78 11.38
CA GLN A 42 31.24 18.91 12.61
C GLN A 42 30.74 18.00 13.73
N ALA A 43 29.42 17.80 13.84
CA ALA A 43 28.84 16.89 14.82
C ALA A 43 29.14 15.43 14.48
N ILE A 44 29.02 15.02 13.20
CA ILE A 44 29.44 13.67 12.75
C ILE A 44 30.91 13.42 13.07
N GLN A 45 31.80 14.36 12.74
CA GLN A 45 33.24 14.22 13.02
C GLN A 45 33.54 14.15 14.53
N SER A 46 32.78 14.89 15.34
CA SER A 46 32.92 14.86 16.80
C SER A 46 32.48 13.51 17.36
N PHE A 47 31.37 12.96 16.85
CA PHE A 47 30.88 11.63 17.17
C PHE A 47 31.91 10.54 16.83
N GLU A 48 32.39 10.49 15.57
CA GLU A 48 33.37 9.51 15.10
C GLU A 48 34.66 9.56 15.95
N LYS A 49 35.09 10.77 16.34
CA LYS A 49 36.25 10.97 17.21
C LYS A 49 36.00 10.50 18.64
N GLN A 50 34.83 10.77 19.22
CA GLN A 50 34.46 10.39 20.58
C GLN A 50 34.42 8.87 20.73
N PHE A 51 33.79 8.18 19.79
CA PHE A 51 33.64 6.73 19.80
C PHE A 51 34.80 5.98 19.13
N LYS A 52 35.78 6.71 18.58
CA LYS A 52 36.94 6.16 17.85
C LYS A 52 36.53 5.17 16.75
N LEU A 53 35.44 5.47 16.07
CA LEU A 53 34.88 4.66 14.99
C LEU A 53 34.65 5.50 13.74
N THR A 54 34.40 4.85 12.61
CA THR A 54 33.95 5.51 11.38
C THR A 54 32.53 5.04 11.11
N LEU A 55 31.60 5.97 10.94
CA LEU A 55 30.22 5.63 10.59
C LEU A 55 30.15 5.15 9.12
N PRO A 56 29.24 4.21 8.81
CA PRO A 56 29.03 3.76 7.43
C PRO A 56 28.64 4.91 6.50
N SER A 57 29.03 4.84 5.23
CA SER A 57 28.80 5.95 4.27
C SER A 57 27.33 6.24 4.07
N GLU A 58 26.51 5.20 3.97
CA GLU A 58 25.06 5.29 3.82
C GLU A 58 24.43 5.97 5.03
N TYR A 59 24.80 5.57 6.25
CA TYR A 59 24.28 6.17 7.47
C TYR A 59 24.71 7.63 7.63
N LYS A 60 25.96 7.97 7.28
CA LYS A 60 26.41 9.37 7.22
C LYS A 60 25.64 10.20 6.20
N THR A 61 25.32 9.61 5.05
CA THR A 61 24.51 10.30 4.05
C THR A 61 23.12 10.58 4.60
N PHE A 62 22.49 9.60 5.26
CA PHE A 62 21.21 9.78 5.93
C PHE A 62 21.27 10.92 6.95
N LEU A 63 22.24 10.91 7.87
CA LEU A 63 22.37 11.95 8.89
C LEU A 63 22.57 13.36 8.29
N ARG A 64 23.29 13.48 7.17
CA ARG A 64 23.46 14.76 6.43
C ARG A 64 22.19 15.24 5.74
N LEU A 65 21.17 14.39 5.63
CA LEU A 65 19.85 14.75 5.12
C LEU A 65 18.86 14.96 6.27
N HIS A 66 18.89 14.08 7.27
CA HIS A 66 17.99 14.08 8.42
C HIS A 66 18.69 13.55 9.68
N ASP A 67 18.74 14.36 10.74
CA ASP A 67 19.26 13.95 12.06
C ASP A 67 18.23 13.12 12.83
N GLY A 68 17.99 11.90 12.36
CA GLY A 68 16.93 11.03 12.83
C GLY A 68 15.59 11.26 12.12
N ALA A 69 14.68 10.33 12.31
CA ALA A 69 13.37 10.32 11.66
C ALA A 69 12.38 9.42 12.40
N GLU A 70 11.11 9.80 12.38
CA GLU A 70 9.99 8.93 12.69
C GLU A 70 9.31 8.54 11.39
N LEU A 71 9.31 7.26 11.05
CA LEU A 71 8.78 6.75 9.79
C LEU A 71 7.65 5.77 10.05
N PHE A 72 6.55 5.96 9.31
CA PHE A 72 5.39 5.08 9.33
C PHE A 72 4.71 4.96 10.70
N MET A 73 4.73 5.99 11.54
CA MET A 73 4.20 5.89 12.91
C MET A 73 2.68 5.76 12.93
N ILE A 74 2.17 4.69 13.55
CA ILE A 74 0.74 4.48 13.85
C ILE A 74 0.62 4.29 15.36
N GLN A 75 -0.10 5.19 16.04
CA GLN A 75 -0.35 5.11 17.49
C GLN A 75 0.94 4.95 18.32
N GLY A 76 2.05 5.55 17.88
CA GLY A 76 3.35 5.46 18.54
C GLY A 76 4.20 4.26 18.15
N LEU A 77 3.73 3.40 17.24
CA LEU A 77 4.47 2.24 16.73
C LEU A 77 4.91 2.44 15.28
N GLY A 78 6.18 2.20 14.99
CA GLY A 78 6.76 2.33 13.66
C GLY A 78 8.27 2.26 13.74
N ILE A 79 8.95 3.07 12.93
CA ILE A 79 10.41 3.17 12.95
C ILE A 79 10.79 4.52 13.52
N GLU A 80 11.51 4.54 14.62
CA GLU A 80 12.19 5.72 15.15
C GLU A 80 13.68 5.56 14.90
N LEU A 81 14.23 6.31 13.96
CA LEU A 81 15.68 6.49 13.83
C LEU A 81 16.09 7.67 14.70
N TYR A 82 16.99 7.43 15.63
CA TYR A 82 17.37 8.43 16.62
C TYR A 82 18.19 9.57 16.00
N PRO A 83 18.01 10.81 16.49
CA PRO A 83 19.00 11.86 16.30
C PRO A 83 20.36 11.43 16.84
N LEU A 84 21.44 11.97 16.27
CA LEU A 84 22.81 11.57 16.59
C LEU A 84 23.13 11.69 18.09
N GLU A 85 22.61 12.72 18.77
CA GLU A 85 22.78 12.88 20.22
C GLU A 85 22.10 11.74 21.01
N LYS A 86 20.89 11.32 20.61
CA LYS A 86 20.18 10.21 21.25
C LYS A 86 20.87 8.87 20.97
N VAL A 87 21.53 8.70 19.81
CA VAL A 87 22.40 7.54 19.56
C VAL A 87 23.54 7.45 20.58
N ILE A 88 24.16 8.59 20.92
CA ILE A 88 25.21 8.66 21.96
C ILE A 88 24.65 8.24 23.31
N GLU A 89 23.55 8.87 23.73
CA GLU A 89 22.90 8.63 25.02
C GLU A 89 22.50 7.16 25.17
N MET A 90 21.74 6.64 24.20
CA MET A 90 21.23 5.26 24.25
C MET A 90 22.36 4.23 24.19
N THR A 91 23.39 4.45 23.38
CA THR A 91 24.52 3.51 23.31
C THR A 91 25.32 3.50 24.62
N ILE A 92 25.53 4.65 25.26
CA ILE A 92 26.21 4.71 26.57
C ILE A 92 25.35 4.03 27.62
N GLN A 93 24.06 4.38 27.68
CA GLN A 93 23.14 3.80 28.66
C GLN A 93 23.06 2.28 28.50
N ALA A 94 22.97 1.75 27.28
CA ALA A 94 22.93 0.31 27.06
C ALA A 94 24.22 -0.42 27.45
N LYS A 95 25.38 0.24 27.39
CA LYS A 95 26.62 -0.30 27.98
C LYS A 95 26.60 -0.29 29.51
N GLU A 96 26.02 0.75 30.12
CA GLU A 96 25.89 0.86 31.58
C GLU A 96 24.88 -0.14 32.15
N ASP A 97 23.80 -0.40 31.41
CA ASP A 97 22.72 -1.32 31.76
C ASP A 97 23.01 -2.78 31.34
N ASP A 98 24.21 -3.07 30.82
CA ASP A 98 24.66 -4.40 30.34
C ASP A 98 23.79 -5.00 29.21
N LEU A 99 23.05 -4.15 28.49
CA LEU A 99 22.35 -4.51 27.26
C LEU A 99 23.35 -4.69 26.11
N ILE A 100 24.38 -3.84 26.07
CA ILE A 100 25.57 -4.04 25.23
C ILE A 100 26.65 -4.63 26.13
N HIS A 101 26.82 -5.95 26.07
CA HIS A 101 27.80 -6.66 26.90
C HIS A 101 29.24 -6.25 26.55
N GLU A 102 30.14 -6.24 27.54
CA GLU A 102 31.53 -5.78 27.36
C GLU A 102 32.32 -6.58 26.31
N ASP A 103 32.03 -7.87 26.18
CA ASP A 103 32.64 -8.75 25.16
C ASP A 103 32.02 -8.57 23.76
N TYR A 104 30.89 -7.84 23.66
CA TYR A 104 30.13 -7.59 22.44
C TYR A 104 29.83 -6.09 22.28
N ASP A 105 30.84 -5.24 22.53
CA ASP A 105 30.66 -3.79 22.66
C ASP A 105 30.66 -3.02 21.33
N HIS A 106 30.61 -3.76 20.22
CA HIS A 106 30.76 -3.28 18.85
C HIS A 106 29.44 -2.81 18.21
N PHE A 107 28.43 -2.45 19.01
CA PHE A 107 27.13 -2.00 18.52
C PHE A 107 26.86 -0.52 18.79
N LEU A 108 26.12 0.12 17.88
CA LEU A 108 25.48 1.41 18.09
C LEU A 108 23.97 1.26 18.07
N MET A 109 23.29 1.86 19.06
CA MET A 109 21.83 1.93 19.09
C MET A 109 21.35 3.10 18.24
N ILE A 110 20.88 2.82 17.03
CA ILE A 110 20.53 3.87 16.05
C ILE A 110 19.04 4.17 16.01
N GLY A 111 18.21 3.39 16.69
CA GLY A 111 16.78 3.57 16.67
C GLY A 111 16.00 2.45 17.35
N GLU A 112 14.69 2.55 17.22
CA GLU A 112 13.71 1.54 17.63
C GLU A 112 12.81 1.20 16.45
N MET A 113 12.39 -0.05 16.42
CA MET A 113 11.36 -0.53 15.51
C MET A 113 10.47 -1.50 16.25
N ASN A 114 9.22 -1.07 16.47
CA ASN A 114 8.22 -1.79 17.26
C ASN A 114 8.71 -2.15 18.68
N GLU A 115 9.00 -3.42 18.94
CA GLU A 115 9.32 -3.97 20.26
C GLU A 115 10.84 -4.16 20.48
N GLY A 116 11.67 -3.59 19.61
CA GLY A 116 13.11 -3.74 19.73
C GLY A 116 13.94 -2.62 19.14
N TYR A 117 15.23 -2.68 19.46
CA TYR A 117 16.26 -1.74 19.03
C TYR A 117 16.82 -2.10 17.66
N VAL A 118 17.09 -1.07 16.87
CA VAL A 118 17.81 -1.17 15.58
C VAL A 118 19.27 -0.80 15.82
N LEU A 119 20.17 -1.68 15.40
CA LEU A 119 21.58 -1.64 15.77
C LEU A 119 22.48 -1.65 14.52
N ILE A 120 23.61 -0.94 14.61
CA ILE A 120 24.73 -1.08 13.67
C ILE A 120 25.85 -1.86 14.36
N GLN A 121 26.25 -3.00 13.78
CA GLN A 121 27.48 -3.71 14.16
C GLN A 121 28.66 -2.98 13.50
N THR A 122 29.45 -2.27 14.31
CA THR A 122 30.48 -1.33 13.86
C THR A 122 31.76 -1.98 13.31
N GLU A 123 32.07 -3.22 13.70
CA GLU A 123 33.20 -3.95 13.15
C GLU A 123 32.90 -4.53 11.76
N ASP A 124 31.67 -4.88 11.46
CA ASP A 124 31.23 -5.43 10.18
C ASP A 124 30.90 -4.31 9.18
N ALA A 125 30.58 -3.12 9.68
CA ALA A 125 30.23 -1.95 8.88
C ALA A 125 31.45 -1.22 8.28
N LYS A 126 32.39 -1.98 7.71
CA LYS A 126 33.59 -1.44 7.04
C LYS A 126 33.34 -1.00 5.60
N THR A 127 32.32 -1.57 4.96
CA THR A 127 31.96 -1.30 3.57
C THR A 127 30.44 -1.30 3.42
N ASP A 128 29.93 -0.60 2.41
CA ASP A 128 28.50 -0.66 2.09
C ASP A 128 28.11 -2.01 1.44
N GLU A 129 29.04 -2.94 1.19
CA GLU A 129 28.74 -4.27 0.65
C GLU A 129 28.51 -5.34 1.72
N THR A 130 28.86 -5.06 2.98
CA THR A 130 28.73 -6.00 4.09
C THR A 130 27.40 -5.78 4.82
N PRO A 131 26.64 -6.85 5.14
CA PRO A 131 25.50 -6.72 6.03
C PRO A 131 25.98 -6.51 7.46
N TYR A 132 25.45 -5.50 8.13
CA TYR A 132 25.85 -5.12 9.50
C TYR A 132 24.68 -4.60 10.36
N MET A 133 23.47 -4.60 9.81
CA MET A 133 22.27 -4.20 10.55
C MET A 133 21.76 -5.36 11.39
N HIS A 134 21.51 -5.08 12.66
CA HIS A 134 20.97 -6.01 13.64
C HIS A 134 19.71 -5.45 14.29
N TRP A 135 18.90 -6.33 14.86
CA TRP A 135 17.74 -6.00 15.66
C TRP A 135 17.75 -6.81 16.96
N MET A 136 17.19 -6.26 18.03
CA MET A 136 17.20 -6.88 19.35
C MET A 136 15.95 -6.46 20.12
N PHE A 137 15.22 -7.41 20.71
CA PHE A 137 14.12 -7.10 21.63
C PHE A 137 14.59 -6.23 22.81
N HIS A 138 13.72 -5.36 23.32
CA HIS A 138 14.06 -4.45 24.42
C HIS A 138 14.49 -5.18 25.71
N GLU A 139 14.07 -6.42 25.90
CA GLU A 139 14.35 -7.24 27.07
C GLU A 139 15.63 -8.08 26.97
N LEU A 140 16.32 -8.05 25.83
CA LEU A 140 17.50 -8.87 25.55
C LEU A 140 18.80 -8.04 25.54
N SER A 141 19.94 -8.73 25.44
CA SER A 141 21.26 -8.14 25.29
C SER A 141 21.86 -8.43 23.90
N THR A 142 23.00 -7.79 23.59
CA THR A 142 23.66 -7.92 22.29
C THR A 142 24.12 -9.34 21.94
N GLU A 143 24.19 -10.24 22.93
CA GLU A 143 24.45 -11.66 22.73
C GLU A 143 23.33 -12.37 21.93
N GLU A 144 22.11 -11.84 22.00
CA GLU A 144 20.90 -12.41 21.42
C GLU A 144 20.36 -11.55 20.25
N THR A 145 21.23 -10.78 19.60
CA THR A 145 20.84 -9.96 18.44
C THR A 145 20.51 -10.81 17.22
N ASP A 146 19.43 -10.46 16.54
CA ASP A 146 19.06 -11.05 15.26
C ASP A 146 19.66 -10.24 14.11
N PRO A 147 20.39 -10.87 13.17
CA PRO A 147 20.87 -10.18 11.99
C PRO A 147 19.69 -9.88 11.07
N ILE A 148 19.48 -8.59 10.75
CA ILE A 148 18.57 -8.18 9.67
C ILE A 148 19.12 -8.68 8.31
N GLY A 149 20.46 -8.83 8.22
CA GLY A 149 21.15 -9.39 7.07
C GLY A 149 21.27 -8.40 5.92
N GLN A 150 21.30 -7.09 6.22
CA GLN A 150 21.44 -5.99 5.26
C GLN A 150 22.39 -4.91 5.77
N ASN A 151 22.85 -4.03 4.88
CA ASN A 151 23.48 -2.75 5.23
C ASN A 151 22.38 -1.71 5.56
N PHE A 152 22.77 -0.48 5.94
CA PHE A 152 21.80 0.55 6.33
C PHE A 152 20.91 1.01 5.16
N GLY A 153 21.49 1.22 3.97
CA GLY A 153 20.74 1.69 2.80
C GLY A 153 19.68 0.71 2.34
N THR A 154 20.01 -0.57 2.29
CA THR A 154 19.08 -1.66 1.93
C THR A 154 18.04 -1.87 3.02
N PHE A 155 18.44 -1.79 4.30
CA PHE A 155 17.49 -1.79 5.41
C PHE A 155 16.45 -0.69 5.26
N LEU A 156 16.89 0.56 5.04
CA LEU A 156 15.98 1.70 4.91
C LEU A 156 15.08 1.58 3.69
N GLU A 157 15.61 1.13 2.55
CA GLU A 157 14.83 0.86 1.33
C GLU A 157 13.71 -0.15 1.59
N TYR A 158 14.06 -1.29 2.17
CA TYR A 158 13.11 -2.38 2.39
C TYR A 158 12.11 -2.04 3.48
N ALA A 159 12.53 -1.34 4.53
CA ALA A 159 11.65 -0.80 5.54
C ALA A 159 10.61 0.17 4.94
N ILE A 160 11.01 1.02 3.99
CA ILE A 160 10.09 1.92 3.28
C ILE A 160 9.10 1.15 2.39
N ILE A 161 9.59 0.16 1.63
CA ILE A 161 8.74 -0.69 0.78
C ILE A 161 7.74 -1.48 1.63
N ALA A 162 8.19 -2.02 2.77
CA ALA A 162 7.38 -2.75 3.74
C ALA A 162 6.51 -1.84 4.63
N GLN A 163 6.50 -0.53 4.40
CA GLN A 163 5.69 0.43 5.15
C GLN A 163 5.97 0.41 6.68
N GLY A 164 7.23 0.16 7.04
CA GLY A 164 7.69 0.05 8.42
C GLY A 164 7.30 -1.26 9.11
N ASP A 165 7.04 -2.33 8.35
CA ASP A 165 6.92 -3.69 8.89
C ASP A 165 8.30 -4.39 8.92
N MET A 166 8.47 -5.39 9.80
CA MET A 166 9.73 -6.11 10.02
C MET A 166 10.01 -7.09 8.88
N PHE A 167 10.42 -6.54 7.73
CA PHE A 167 10.52 -7.25 6.46
C PHE A 167 11.47 -8.46 6.49
N TRP A 168 12.45 -8.48 7.42
CA TRP A 168 13.37 -9.61 7.56
C TRP A 168 12.66 -10.88 8.06
N GLU A 169 11.58 -10.75 8.84
CA GLU A 169 10.72 -11.85 9.27
C GLU A 169 9.80 -12.38 8.17
N PHE A 170 9.81 -11.78 6.99
CA PHE A 170 8.96 -12.25 5.90
C PHE A 170 9.51 -13.56 5.31
N LYS A 171 10.79 -13.87 5.55
CA LYS A 171 11.43 -15.12 5.11
C LYS A 171 10.83 -16.36 5.78
N ASP A 172 10.30 -16.21 7.00
CA ASP A 172 9.60 -17.27 7.73
C ASP A 172 8.11 -17.37 7.37
N PHE A 173 7.62 -16.45 6.52
CA PHE A 173 6.26 -16.49 6.01
C PHE A 173 6.12 -17.52 4.89
N SER A 174 5.87 -18.77 5.28
CA SER A 174 5.32 -19.79 4.40
C SER A 174 3.83 -19.93 4.65
N ILE A 175 3.03 -19.65 3.61
CA ILE A 175 1.56 -19.90 3.62
C ILE A 175 1.27 -21.38 3.94
N ALA A 176 2.22 -22.28 3.71
CA ALA A 176 2.06 -23.71 3.96
C ALA A 176 2.21 -24.11 5.45
N THR A 177 2.78 -23.26 6.31
CA THR A 177 3.17 -23.64 7.68
C THR A 177 2.67 -22.71 8.78
N ASN A 178 1.96 -21.63 8.44
CA ASN A 178 1.48 -20.71 9.46
C ASN A 178 0.22 -21.26 10.16
N THR A 179 0.37 -21.78 11.38
CA THR A 179 -0.70 -22.28 12.26
C THR A 179 -1.27 -21.21 13.19
N TYR A 180 -0.86 -19.95 13.06
CA TYR A 180 -1.45 -18.83 13.82
C TYR A 180 -2.81 -18.43 13.21
N TYR A 181 -3.82 -19.25 13.49
CA TYR A 181 -5.25 -18.97 13.66
C TYR A 181 -5.98 -20.33 13.68
N VAL A 182 -5.65 -21.17 14.64
CA VAL A 182 -6.55 -22.25 15.06
C VAL A 182 -6.59 -22.21 16.58
N GLU A 183 -7.30 -21.22 17.12
CA GLU A 183 -7.95 -21.46 18.41
C GLU A 183 -8.93 -22.62 18.18
N ASP A 184 -8.86 -23.64 19.04
CA ASP A 184 -9.63 -24.89 19.02
C ASP A 184 -11.15 -24.66 19.02
N TYR A 185 -11.71 -24.17 17.93
CA TYR A 185 -13.11 -24.37 17.60
C TYR A 185 -13.18 -25.62 16.75
N ASN A 186 -13.47 -26.74 17.42
CA ASN A 186 -13.99 -27.95 16.81
C ASN A 186 -15.28 -27.62 16.06
N SER A 187 -15.14 -27.17 14.82
CA SER A 187 -16.15 -27.26 13.80
C SER A 187 -15.43 -27.64 12.51
N GLU A 188 -15.77 -28.80 11.98
CA GLU A 188 -15.45 -29.20 10.61
C GLU A 188 -16.13 -28.23 9.62
N GLU A 189 -15.65 -26.98 9.55
CA GLU A 189 -15.98 -26.11 8.42
C GLU A 189 -14.99 -26.42 7.32
N GLU A 190 -15.50 -26.91 6.18
CA GLU A 190 -14.74 -26.99 4.94
C GLU A 190 -14.15 -25.62 4.61
N VAL A 191 -12.88 -25.40 4.97
CA VAL A 191 -12.15 -24.20 4.58
C VAL A 191 -12.06 -24.20 3.06
N SER A 192 -12.88 -23.36 2.41
CA SER A 192 -12.87 -23.25 0.97
C SER A 192 -11.47 -22.81 0.52
N LYS A 193 -10.86 -23.56 -0.41
CA LYS A 193 -9.53 -23.25 -0.94
C LYS A 193 -9.45 -21.77 -1.32
N PRO A 194 -8.33 -21.07 -1.01
CA PRO A 194 -8.18 -19.66 -1.34
C PRO A 194 -8.40 -19.46 -2.85
N ARG A 195 -9.44 -18.68 -3.20
CA ARG A 195 -9.75 -18.36 -4.59
C ARG A 195 -8.69 -17.38 -5.13
N PRO A 196 -8.05 -17.67 -6.28
CA PRO A 196 -7.04 -16.78 -6.85
C PRO A 196 -7.63 -15.40 -7.15
N ILE A 197 -6.90 -14.35 -6.77
CA ILE A 197 -7.20 -12.97 -7.17
C ILE A 197 -6.92 -12.88 -8.67
N ARG A 198 -7.89 -12.39 -9.45
CA ARG A 198 -7.76 -12.28 -10.90
C ARG A 198 -7.51 -10.81 -11.23
N PHE A 199 -6.36 -10.50 -11.83
CA PHE A 199 -6.08 -9.15 -12.31
C PHE A 199 -6.70 -8.97 -13.70
N VAL A 200 -7.49 -7.91 -13.88
CA VAL A 200 -8.10 -7.58 -15.18
C VAL A 200 -7.65 -6.17 -15.54
N ASP A 201 -6.85 -6.05 -16.60
CA ASP A 201 -6.27 -4.79 -17.03
C ASP A 201 -7.36 -3.73 -17.33
N SER A 202 -8.48 -4.13 -17.95
CA SER A 202 -9.57 -3.24 -18.30
C SER A 202 -10.94 -3.91 -18.26
N VAL A 203 -11.92 -3.16 -17.75
CA VAL A 203 -13.35 -3.49 -17.87
C VAL A 203 -14.08 -2.41 -18.64
N ARG A 204 -14.98 -2.85 -19.53
CA ARG A 204 -15.90 -1.99 -20.26
C ARG A 204 -17.33 -2.39 -19.93
N VAL A 205 -18.08 -1.45 -19.36
CA VAL A 205 -19.50 -1.58 -19.06
C VAL A 205 -20.28 -0.80 -20.12
N GLU A 206 -21.20 -1.45 -20.81
CA GLU A 206 -22.12 -0.82 -21.75
C GLU A 206 -23.53 -0.87 -21.14
N ILE A 207 -24.14 0.30 -20.97
CA ILE A 207 -25.50 0.50 -20.44
C ILE A 207 -26.36 1.05 -21.57
N GLU A 208 -27.30 0.24 -22.04
CA GLU A 208 -28.30 0.63 -23.03
C GLU A 208 -29.61 0.97 -22.32
N TYR A 209 -30.14 2.16 -22.62
CA TYR A 209 -31.37 2.68 -22.03
C TYR A 209 -32.59 1.97 -22.61
N PRO A 210 -33.67 1.80 -21.84
CA PRO A 210 -34.87 1.16 -22.34
C PRO A 210 -35.53 1.95 -23.47
N ILE A 211 -36.39 1.25 -24.21
CA ILE A 211 -37.22 1.83 -25.28
C ILE A 211 -38.32 2.74 -24.71
N ALA A 212 -38.78 2.46 -23.49
CA ALA A 212 -39.84 3.19 -22.79
C ALA A 212 -39.29 3.87 -21.54
N LYS A 213 -39.85 5.04 -21.20
CA LYS A 213 -39.43 5.82 -20.01
C LYS A 213 -40.00 5.28 -18.69
N ARG A 214 -40.96 4.36 -18.73
CA ARG A 214 -41.61 3.76 -17.55
C ARG A 214 -41.63 2.25 -17.67
N ASP A 215 -41.42 1.56 -16.54
CA ASP A 215 -41.54 0.11 -16.39
C ASP A 215 -40.76 -0.73 -17.41
N ALA A 216 -39.63 -0.20 -17.89
CA ALA A 216 -38.73 -0.88 -18.81
C ALA A 216 -37.30 -0.90 -18.26
N TYR A 217 -36.58 -1.97 -18.54
CA TYR A 217 -35.29 -2.28 -17.92
C TYR A 217 -34.13 -1.82 -18.79
N PHE A 218 -33.07 -1.33 -18.13
CA PHE A 218 -31.80 -1.06 -18.79
C PHE A 218 -31.11 -2.37 -19.15
N SER A 219 -30.46 -2.44 -20.31
CA SER A 219 -29.63 -3.58 -20.67
C SER A 219 -28.17 -3.28 -20.34
N VAL A 220 -27.52 -4.17 -19.60
CA VAL A 220 -26.13 -4.01 -19.17
C VAL A 220 -25.29 -5.12 -19.78
N LYS A 221 -24.16 -4.74 -20.40
CA LYS A 221 -23.14 -5.66 -20.89
C LYS A 221 -21.81 -5.31 -20.26
N ILE A 222 -21.11 -6.32 -19.76
CA ILE A 222 -19.81 -6.16 -19.11
C ILE A 222 -18.79 -6.97 -19.89
N PHE A 223 -17.72 -6.30 -20.31
CA PHE A 223 -16.61 -6.88 -21.03
C PHE A 223 -15.34 -6.77 -20.18
N GLU A 224 -14.55 -7.82 -20.15
CA GLU A 224 -13.33 -7.93 -19.35
C GLU A 224 -12.14 -8.33 -20.23
N GLY A 225 -10.95 -7.78 -19.96
CA GLY A 225 -9.72 -8.23 -20.60
C GLY A 225 -8.64 -7.16 -20.63
N LYS A 226 -7.90 -7.11 -21.74
CA LYS A 226 -6.98 -6.01 -22.03
C LYS A 226 -7.72 -4.94 -22.80
N GLN A 227 -7.33 -3.68 -22.62
CA GLN A 227 -7.89 -2.56 -23.35
C GLN A 227 -7.90 -2.85 -24.86
N GLU A 228 -9.03 -2.61 -25.52
CA GLU A 228 -9.29 -2.89 -26.95
C GLU A 228 -9.34 -4.39 -27.34
N LYS A 229 -9.22 -5.30 -26.37
CA LYS A 229 -9.32 -6.76 -26.54
C LYS A 229 -10.22 -7.38 -25.48
N GLU A 230 -11.19 -6.62 -24.97
CA GLU A 230 -12.14 -7.07 -23.96
C GLU A 230 -13.12 -8.09 -24.55
N ARG A 231 -13.44 -9.12 -23.78
CA ARG A 231 -14.41 -10.15 -24.16
C ARG A 231 -15.66 -10.00 -23.30
N LEU A 232 -16.82 -10.26 -23.91
CA LEU A 232 -18.09 -10.24 -23.18
C LEU A 232 -18.03 -11.26 -22.05
N SER A 233 -18.22 -10.78 -20.83
CA SER A 233 -18.22 -11.58 -19.61
C SER A 233 -19.65 -11.79 -19.11
N SER A 234 -20.42 -10.72 -19.07
CA SER A 234 -21.82 -10.75 -18.59
C SER A 234 -22.73 -9.86 -19.44
N SER A 235 -23.99 -10.27 -19.56
CA SER A 235 -25.05 -9.52 -20.22
C SER A 235 -26.36 -9.81 -19.51
N TYR A 236 -27.07 -8.78 -19.07
CA TYR A 236 -28.32 -8.91 -18.34
C TYR A 236 -29.18 -7.66 -18.44
N ASP A 237 -30.49 -7.83 -18.26
CA ASP A 237 -31.40 -6.71 -18.07
C ASP A 237 -31.46 -6.40 -16.57
N SER A 238 -31.31 -5.12 -16.24
CA SER A 238 -31.14 -4.62 -14.86
C SER A 238 -32.47 -4.09 -14.31
N ASP A 239 -32.44 -3.02 -13.51
CA ASP A 239 -33.63 -2.34 -12.95
C ASP A 239 -34.16 -1.28 -13.94
N SER A 240 -35.32 -0.70 -13.65
CA SER A 240 -35.90 0.42 -14.40
C SER A 240 -35.45 1.78 -13.87
N ARG A 241 -34.79 1.82 -12.70
CA ARG A 241 -34.20 3.04 -12.12
C ARG A 241 -32.68 3.02 -12.24
N PHE A 242 -32.11 4.13 -12.70
CA PHE A 242 -30.68 4.19 -13.01
C PHE A 242 -29.77 3.97 -11.78
N ASP A 243 -30.16 4.44 -10.59
CA ASP A 243 -29.42 4.22 -9.35
C ASP A 243 -29.27 2.73 -9.02
N LYS A 244 -30.32 1.94 -9.28
CA LYS A 244 -30.33 0.49 -9.08
C LYS A 244 -29.51 -0.24 -10.14
N VAL A 245 -29.49 0.26 -11.37
CA VAL A 245 -28.59 -0.23 -12.42
C VAL A 245 -27.13 -0.07 -11.97
N MET A 246 -26.78 1.12 -11.47
CA MET A 246 -25.43 1.39 -10.97
C MET A 246 -25.06 0.55 -9.75
N GLN A 247 -26.03 0.30 -8.85
CA GLN A 247 -25.86 -0.62 -7.73
C GLN A 247 -25.54 -2.05 -8.23
N SER A 248 -26.30 -2.57 -9.20
CA SER A 248 -26.07 -3.89 -9.79
C SER A 248 -24.69 -3.99 -10.45
N VAL A 249 -24.26 -2.97 -11.18
CA VAL A 249 -22.92 -2.94 -11.79
C VAL A 249 -21.83 -2.96 -10.71
N ARG A 250 -21.98 -2.19 -9.63
CA ARG A 250 -21.05 -2.19 -8.50
C ARG A 250 -20.97 -3.56 -7.83
N GLU A 251 -22.12 -4.18 -7.58
CA GLU A 251 -22.20 -5.51 -6.98
C GLU A 251 -21.50 -6.55 -7.87
N TYR A 252 -21.69 -6.51 -9.19
CA TYR A 252 -20.97 -7.39 -10.11
C TYR A 252 -19.46 -7.17 -10.04
N LEU A 253 -19.02 -5.91 -10.11
CA LEU A 253 -17.60 -5.57 -10.11
C LEU A 253 -16.93 -5.84 -8.74
N MET A 254 -17.71 -5.88 -7.65
CA MET A 254 -17.26 -6.20 -6.30
C MET A 254 -17.28 -7.71 -5.99
N ALA A 255 -18.25 -8.45 -6.52
CA ALA A 255 -18.49 -9.85 -6.19
C ALA A 255 -17.36 -10.78 -6.63
N GLU A 256 -16.65 -10.40 -7.68
CA GLU A 256 -15.46 -11.11 -8.14
C GLU A 256 -14.21 -10.36 -7.66
N ARG A 257 -13.21 -11.08 -7.14
CA ARG A 257 -11.94 -10.56 -6.59
C ARG A 257 -11.04 -9.95 -7.67
N PHE A 258 -11.56 -9.00 -8.43
CA PHE A 258 -10.86 -8.32 -9.49
C PHE A 258 -10.27 -7.01 -9.01
N GLN A 259 -9.00 -6.80 -9.34
CA GLN A 259 -8.43 -5.47 -9.39
C GLN A 259 -8.46 -5.00 -10.83
N TYR A 260 -9.25 -3.96 -11.09
CA TYR A 260 -9.35 -3.32 -12.40
C TYR A 260 -8.42 -2.12 -12.47
N SER A 261 -7.52 -2.08 -13.46
CA SER A 261 -6.67 -0.90 -13.68
C SER A 261 -7.46 0.24 -14.35
N SER A 262 -8.46 -0.10 -15.18
CA SER A 262 -9.31 0.88 -15.84
C SER A 262 -10.74 0.36 -15.97
N ILE A 263 -11.73 1.23 -15.71
CA ILE A 263 -13.15 0.96 -15.95
C ILE A 263 -13.67 2.00 -16.93
N MET A 264 -14.22 1.55 -18.05
CA MET A 264 -14.89 2.40 -19.03
C MET A 264 -16.39 2.13 -18.98
N VAL A 265 -17.21 3.19 -18.88
CA VAL A 265 -18.67 3.08 -18.90
C VAL A 265 -19.21 3.81 -20.11
N PHE A 266 -19.96 3.10 -20.95
CA PHE A 266 -20.65 3.65 -22.11
C PHE A 266 -22.14 3.61 -21.87
N GLN A 267 -22.78 4.78 -21.97
CA GLN A 267 -24.22 4.96 -21.87
C GLN A 267 -24.77 5.27 -23.26
N THR A 268 -25.82 4.57 -23.70
CA THR A 268 -26.42 4.77 -25.03
C THR A 268 -27.93 4.69 -24.98
N GLU A 269 -28.61 5.68 -25.56
CA GLU A 269 -30.04 5.57 -25.83
C GLU A 269 -30.34 4.53 -26.91
N HIS A 270 -31.42 3.79 -26.71
CA HIS A 270 -31.89 2.86 -27.71
C HIS A 270 -32.25 3.58 -29.02
N ARG A 271 -32.07 2.88 -30.14
CA ARG A 271 -32.33 3.40 -31.50
C ARG A 271 -33.82 3.58 -31.81
N PHE A 272 -34.68 3.13 -30.91
CA PHE A 272 -36.13 3.17 -31.02
C PHE A 272 -36.73 3.56 -29.68
N TRP A 273 -37.79 4.35 -29.72
CA TRP A 273 -38.61 4.74 -28.57
C TRP A 273 -39.99 4.11 -28.70
N GLN A 274 -40.64 3.86 -27.56
CA GLN A 274 -42.04 3.48 -27.58
C GLN A 274 -42.87 4.66 -28.08
N ASN A 275 -43.80 4.38 -28.99
CA ASN A 275 -44.77 5.36 -29.42
C ASN A 275 -45.84 5.53 -28.32
N GLU A 276 -45.89 6.71 -27.69
CA GLU A 276 -46.86 7.04 -26.64
C GLU A 276 -48.23 7.47 -27.23
N ASP A 277 -48.30 7.72 -28.54
CA ASP A 277 -49.56 8.04 -29.23
C ASP A 277 -50.24 6.72 -29.67
N GLU A 278 -51.39 6.37 -29.09
CA GLU A 278 -52.14 5.11 -29.30
C GLU A 278 -52.67 4.87 -30.74
N THR A 279 -52.20 5.63 -31.74
CA THR A 279 -52.68 5.55 -33.13
C THR A 279 -51.52 5.52 -34.12
N GLY A 280 -50.76 4.41 -34.15
CA GLY A 280 -49.69 4.21 -35.13
C GLY A 280 -48.77 3.03 -34.83
N ASP A 281 -47.63 2.97 -35.53
CA ASP A 281 -46.57 1.99 -35.27
C ASP A 281 -46.11 2.06 -33.81
N PRO A 282 -45.92 0.93 -33.12
CA PRO A 282 -45.66 0.89 -31.67
C PRO A 282 -44.28 1.43 -31.28
N LEU A 283 -43.39 1.66 -32.25
CA LEU A 283 -42.02 2.13 -32.07
C LEU A 283 -41.69 3.26 -33.04
N ILE A 284 -41.10 4.33 -32.54
CA ILE A 284 -40.58 5.44 -33.34
C ILE A 284 -39.06 5.37 -33.35
N ARG A 285 -38.43 5.64 -34.51
CA ARG A 285 -36.98 5.66 -34.61
C ARG A 285 -36.39 6.88 -33.87
N ASN A 286 -35.45 6.63 -32.97
CA ASN A 286 -34.60 7.67 -32.40
C ASN A 286 -33.54 8.07 -33.43
N HIS A 287 -33.74 9.21 -34.07
CA HIS A 287 -32.82 9.70 -35.10
C HIS A 287 -31.49 10.22 -34.54
N ASN A 288 -31.45 10.62 -33.26
CA ASN A 288 -30.28 11.19 -32.61
C ASN A 288 -30.09 10.62 -31.19
N PRO A 289 -29.78 9.31 -31.05
CA PRO A 289 -29.60 8.70 -29.74
C PRO A 289 -28.42 9.31 -28.99
N GLN A 290 -28.67 9.73 -27.75
CA GLN A 290 -27.63 10.22 -26.86
C GLN A 290 -26.63 9.11 -26.54
N ARG A 291 -25.33 9.48 -26.49
CA ARG A 291 -24.24 8.59 -26.11
C ARG A 291 -23.23 9.30 -25.25
N GLN A 292 -22.72 8.62 -24.23
CA GLN A 292 -21.69 9.14 -23.35
C GLN A 292 -20.70 8.02 -22.99
N GLY A 293 -19.40 8.32 -23.02
CA GLY A 293 -18.34 7.45 -22.50
C GLY A 293 -17.65 8.12 -21.32
N LEU A 294 -17.42 7.36 -20.26
CA LEU A 294 -16.72 7.80 -19.05
C LEU A 294 -15.60 6.80 -18.75
N SER A 295 -14.46 7.29 -18.27
CA SER A 295 -13.30 6.46 -17.94
C SER A 295 -12.89 6.73 -16.49
N PHE A 296 -12.60 5.65 -15.76
CA PHE A 296 -12.25 5.67 -14.35
C PHE A 296 -10.93 4.93 -14.14
N ASN A 297 -10.07 5.51 -13.30
CA ASN A 297 -8.80 4.90 -12.89
C ASN A 297 -9.05 3.92 -11.74
N GLY A 298 -9.56 2.74 -12.09
CA GLY A 298 -9.90 1.66 -11.18
C GLY A 298 -11.24 1.82 -10.44
N TYR A 299 -11.55 0.82 -9.62
CA TYR A 299 -12.85 0.66 -8.97
C TYR A 299 -13.19 1.79 -8.00
N ARG A 300 -12.20 2.32 -7.26
CA ARG A 300 -12.42 3.39 -6.28
C ARG A 300 -12.95 4.67 -6.94
N ALA A 301 -12.32 5.11 -8.03
CA ALA A 301 -12.76 6.30 -8.77
C ALA A 301 -14.19 6.14 -9.31
N PHE A 302 -14.54 4.94 -9.78
CA PHE A 302 -15.89 4.61 -10.24
C PHE A 302 -16.96 4.66 -9.14
N VAL A 303 -16.62 4.27 -7.91
CA VAL A 303 -17.56 4.29 -6.77
C VAL A 303 -17.73 5.69 -6.20
N GLU A 304 -16.65 6.46 -6.09
CA GLU A 304 -16.65 7.82 -5.55
C GLU A 304 -17.44 8.78 -6.46
N GLU A 305 -17.28 8.66 -7.77
CA GLU A 305 -17.98 9.49 -8.76
C GLU A 305 -18.70 8.64 -9.82
N PRO A 306 -19.81 7.97 -9.48
CA PRO A 306 -20.51 7.14 -10.44
C PRO A 306 -21.05 7.95 -11.62
N PRO A 307 -21.17 7.33 -12.81
CA PRO A 307 -21.96 7.86 -13.91
C PRO A 307 -23.32 8.36 -13.44
N ARG A 308 -23.75 9.50 -14.00
CA ARG A 308 -25.12 10.02 -13.88
C ARG A 308 -25.93 9.60 -15.11
N PRO A 309 -27.27 9.52 -15.01
CA PRO A 309 -28.09 9.20 -16.16
C PRO A 309 -27.93 10.26 -17.27
N LEU A 310 -28.20 9.85 -18.51
CA LEU A 310 -28.21 10.75 -19.66
C LEU A 310 -29.28 11.84 -19.46
N PRO A 311 -29.06 13.07 -19.95
CA PRO A 311 -30.03 14.14 -19.82
C PRO A 311 -31.45 13.72 -20.24
N GLY A 312 -32.42 13.94 -19.35
CA GLY A 312 -33.83 13.58 -19.58
C GLY A 312 -34.25 12.18 -19.12
N TRP A 313 -33.34 11.45 -18.47
CA TRP A 313 -33.58 10.16 -17.81
C TRP A 313 -33.36 10.26 -16.30
N GLU A 314 -34.08 9.43 -15.53
CA GLU A 314 -34.03 9.38 -14.06
C GLU A 314 -33.47 8.05 -13.54
#